data_AF-A0A139D5R7-F1
#
_entry.id   AF-A0A139D5R7-F1
#
_cell.length_a   1.000
_cell.length_b   1.000
_cell.length_c   1.000
_cell.angle_alpha   90.00
_cell.angle_beta   90.00
_cell.angle_gamma   90.00
#
_symmetry.space_group_name_H-M   'P 1'
#
loop_
_entity.id
_entity.type
_entity.pdbx_description
1 polymer ?
#
loop_
_entity_poly.entity_id
_entity_poly.type
_entity_poly.pdbx_seq_one_letter_code
_entity_poly.pdbx_strand_id
1 'polypeptide(L)'
;MKNLIKKTPIPIAGLMLGLAGLGNLVAGYNIYYRYLAGILSVLTALFLVGRFLIARDSFGPDLRNPVIASVTPTFFMALMILATYLLNIIPNLASSIWYFAIILHIVWIIWFTISFIFNFKIQQVFASYFIVYVGLVVASVTAPAFNNLKLGQGIFYFGFAAYLVLLPVVIYRVFWVKDIKDPALPTITIFTAPAGLCLAGYLSSFSEKNIMMVGLLTSLTLAMLIGVTIYLPKMLKVGFYPSFSAFTFPYVCNRFENGCEILGC
;
A
#
# COMPACT_ATOMS: atom_id res chain seq x y z
N MET A 1 13.78 -9.29 24.61
CA MET A 1 13.23 -8.29 23.66
C MET A 1 14.18 -7.89 22.52
N LYS A 2 15.45 -7.52 22.77
CA LYS A 2 16.39 -7.08 21.69
C LYS A 2 16.54 -8.07 20.51
N ASN A 3 16.59 -9.39 20.78
CA ASN A 3 16.70 -10.41 19.72
C ASN A 3 15.42 -10.59 18.89
N LEU A 4 14.24 -10.33 19.47
CA LEU A 4 12.97 -10.38 18.72
C LEU A 4 12.84 -9.16 17.80
N ILE A 5 13.16 -7.96 18.31
CA ILE A 5 13.10 -6.71 17.54
C ILE A 5 14.10 -6.71 16.38
N LYS A 6 15.31 -7.27 16.56
CA LYS A 6 16.29 -7.40 15.47
C LYS A 6 15.80 -8.28 14.33
N LYS A 7 14.96 -9.29 14.60
CA LYS A 7 14.46 -10.24 13.60
C LYS A 7 13.29 -9.70 12.78
N THR A 8 12.80 -8.48 13.07
CA THR A 8 11.70 -7.76 12.40
C THR A 8 10.70 -8.72 11.82
N PRO A 9 10.29 -8.81 10.54
CA PRO A 9 10.86 -8.35 9.28
C PRO A 9 10.26 -7.03 8.79
N ILE A 10 10.88 -6.35 7.80
CA ILE A 10 10.39 -5.03 7.29
C ILE A 10 8.98 -5.13 6.67
N PRO A 11 8.62 -6.20 5.95
CA PRO A 11 7.26 -6.38 5.41
C PRO A 11 6.11 -6.36 6.43
N ILE A 12 6.38 -6.41 7.75
CA ILE A 12 5.34 -6.19 8.77
C ILE A 12 4.70 -4.79 8.66
N ALA A 13 5.32 -3.85 7.95
CA ALA A 13 4.70 -2.57 7.60
C ALA A 13 3.40 -2.72 6.78
N GLY A 14 3.28 -3.80 6.00
CA GLY A 14 2.02 -4.16 5.33
C GLY A 14 0.90 -4.52 6.32
N LEU A 15 1.24 -5.18 7.43
CA LEU A 15 0.28 -5.47 8.51
C LEU A 15 -0.15 -4.17 9.22
N MET A 16 0.80 -3.28 9.51
CA MET A 16 0.50 -1.95 10.07
C MET A 16 -0.51 -1.19 9.20
N LEU A 17 -0.28 -1.17 7.89
CA LEU A 17 -1.16 -0.55 6.90
C LEU A 17 -2.53 -1.22 6.85
N GLY A 18 -2.57 -2.56 6.81
CA GLY A 18 -3.81 -3.32 6.81
C GLY A 18 -4.68 -3.05 8.05
N LEU A 19 -4.06 -2.98 9.24
CA LEU A 19 -4.77 -2.65 10.48
C LEU A 19 -5.31 -1.21 10.48
N ALA A 20 -4.52 -0.24 10.01
CA ALA A 20 -4.96 1.15 9.91
C ALA A 20 -6.11 1.30 8.90
N GLY A 21 -6.04 0.65 7.74
CA GLY A 21 -7.12 0.66 6.76
C GLY A 21 -8.37 -0.06 7.26
N LEU A 22 -8.22 -1.21 7.92
CA LEU A 22 -9.32 -1.97 8.51
C LEU A 22 -10.08 -1.14 9.55
N GLY A 23 -9.37 -0.41 10.40
CA GLY A 23 -10.03 0.44 11.40
C GLY A 23 -10.91 1.52 10.78
N ASN A 24 -10.49 2.12 9.67
CA ASN A 24 -11.34 3.06 8.91
C ASN A 24 -12.56 2.37 8.29
N LEU A 25 -12.38 1.14 7.79
CA LEU A 25 -13.47 0.36 7.21
C LEU A 25 -14.56 0.01 8.22
N VAL A 26 -14.18 -0.39 9.45
CA VAL A 26 -15.14 -0.80 10.48
C VAL A 26 -15.69 0.37 11.31
N ALA A 27 -15.23 1.60 11.03
CA ALA A 27 -15.64 2.80 11.76
C ALA A 27 -17.14 3.07 11.67
N GLY A 28 -17.78 2.72 10.53
CA GLY A 28 -19.22 2.89 10.32
C GLY A 28 -20.08 1.94 11.16
N TYR A 29 -19.54 0.80 11.61
CA TYR A 29 -20.25 -0.12 12.51
C TYR A 29 -20.07 0.30 13.97
N ASN A 30 -18.82 0.55 14.38
CA ASN A 30 -18.53 1.03 15.73
C ASN A 30 -17.15 1.70 15.79
N ILE A 31 -17.11 2.92 16.35
CA ILE A 31 -15.88 3.70 16.50
C ILE A 31 -14.85 3.02 17.41
N TYR A 32 -15.25 2.18 18.37
CA TYR A 32 -14.32 1.45 19.24
C TYR A 32 -13.45 0.46 18.45
N TYR A 33 -13.99 -0.18 17.41
CA TYR A 33 -13.21 -1.08 16.55
C TYR A 33 -12.17 -0.32 15.73
N ARG A 34 -12.50 0.91 15.31
CA ARG A 34 -11.51 1.81 14.68
C ARG A 34 -10.34 2.03 15.62
N TYR A 35 -10.59 2.45 16.87
CA TYR A 35 -9.52 2.72 17.83
C TYR A 35 -8.70 1.48 18.16
N LEU A 36 -9.33 0.32 18.35
CA LEU A 36 -8.62 -0.94 18.60
C LEU A 36 -7.65 -1.28 17.46
N ALA A 37 -8.12 -1.22 16.21
CA ALA A 37 -7.28 -1.47 15.04
C ALA A 37 -6.16 -0.42 14.91
N GLY A 38 -6.45 0.85 15.22
CA GLY A 38 -5.47 1.93 15.28
C GLY A 38 -4.37 1.68 16.33
N ILE A 39 -4.74 1.24 17.53
CA ILE A 39 -3.78 0.90 18.60
C ILE A 39 -2.87 -0.24 18.14
N LEU A 40 -3.42 -1.31 17.57
CA LEU A 40 -2.62 -2.43 17.04
C LEU A 40 -1.67 -1.99 15.92
N SER A 41 -2.12 -1.08 15.05
CA SER A 41 -1.27 -0.49 14.01
C SER A 41 -0.13 0.34 14.60
N VAL A 42 -0.42 1.20 15.59
CA VAL A 42 0.61 1.99 16.30
C VAL A 42 1.61 1.10 17.04
N LEU A 43 1.16 0.03 17.69
CA LEU A 43 2.06 -0.94 18.32
C LEU A 43 3.01 -1.57 17.29
N THR A 44 2.49 -1.95 16.12
CA THR A 44 3.31 -2.48 15.01
C THR A 44 4.32 -1.43 14.52
N ALA A 45 3.91 -0.16 14.44
CA ALA A 45 4.79 0.95 14.08
C ALA A 45 5.95 1.10 15.08
N LEU A 46 5.66 1.03 16.39
CA LEU A 46 6.67 1.11 17.44
C LEU A 46 7.68 -0.04 17.36
N PHE A 47 7.24 -1.26 17.05
CA PHE A 47 8.15 -2.40 16.80
C PHE A 47 9.07 -2.15 15.60
N LEU A 48 8.55 -1.61 14.50
CA LEU A 48 9.33 -1.26 13.30
C LEU A 48 10.34 -0.15 13.57
N VAL A 49 9.93 0.92 14.25
CA VAL A 49 10.83 2.01 14.64
C VAL A 49 11.91 1.51 15.60
N GLY A 50 11.53 0.69 16.58
CA GLY A 50 12.47 0.03 17.49
C GLY A 50 13.51 -0.83 16.74
N ARG A 51 13.10 -1.54 15.68
CA ARG A 51 14.04 -2.25 14.82
C ARG A 51 14.99 -1.30 14.10
N PHE A 52 14.49 -0.22 13.52
CA PHE A 52 15.31 0.75 12.82
C PHE A 52 16.40 1.35 13.72
N LEU A 53 16.06 1.63 14.98
CA LEU A 53 17.00 2.17 15.98
C LEU A 53 18.02 1.13 16.47
N ILE A 54 17.62 -0.13 16.68
CA ILE A 54 18.47 -1.18 17.27
C ILE A 54 19.32 -1.93 16.23
N ALA A 55 18.84 -2.05 14.99
CA ALA A 55 19.41 -2.89 13.94
C ALA A 55 19.81 -2.08 12.69
N ARG A 56 20.32 -0.86 12.90
CA ARG A 56 20.68 0.09 11.83
C ARG A 56 21.60 -0.53 10.77
N ASP A 57 22.56 -1.35 11.19
CA ASP A 57 23.54 -2.00 10.30
C ASP A 57 22.89 -3.03 9.34
N SER A 58 21.75 -3.61 9.72
CA SER A 58 21.01 -4.58 8.88
C SER A 58 20.10 -3.93 7.85
N PHE A 59 19.74 -2.65 8.05
CA PHE A 59 18.75 -1.98 7.21
C PHE A 59 19.26 -1.69 5.79
N GLY A 60 20.51 -1.20 5.66
CA GLY A 60 21.12 -0.95 4.36
C GLY A 60 21.21 -2.21 3.48
N PRO A 61 21.74 -3.33 3.98
CA PRO A 61 21.74 -4.61 3.27
C PRO A 61 20.34 -5.12 2.90
N ASP A 62 19.37 -5.03 3.81
CA ASP A 62 17.98 -5.45 3.57
C ASP A 62 17.36 -4.67 2.39
N LEU A 63 17.65 -3.37 2.27
CA LEU A 63 17.15 -2.52 1.20
C LEU A 63 17.77 -2.79 -0.18
N ARG A 64 18.83 -3.60 -0.28
CA ARG A 64 19.33 -4.08 -1.58
C ARG A 64 18.40 -5.13 -2.19
N ASN A 65 17.53 -5.74 -1.38
CA ASN A 65 16.52 -6.66 -1.88
C ASN A 65 15.34 -5.86 -2.48
N PRO A 66 15.05 -6.00 -3.79
CA PRO A 66 14.01 -5.22 -4.46
C PRO A 66 12.61 -5.47 -3.88
N VAL A 67 12.32 -6.67 -3.36
CA VAL A 67 11.03 -6.98 -2.73
C VAL A 67 10.88 -6.23 -1.40
N ILE A 68 11.93 -6.23 -0.57
CA ILE A 68 11.90 -5.53 0.72
C ILE A 68 11.82 -4.02 0.51
N ALA A 69 12.65 -3.48 -0.39
CA ALA A 69 12.67 -2.07 -0.72
C ALA A 69 11.32 -1.56 -1.27
N SER A 70 10.62 -2.40 -2.05
CA SER A 70 9.33 -2.04 -2.64
C SER A 70 8.13 -2.17 -1.69
N VAL A 71 8.24 -2.97 -0.64
CA VAL A 71 7.19 -3.08 0.40
C VAL A 71 7.37 -2.03 1.51
N THR A 72 8.58 -1.52 1.73
CA THR A 72 8.88 -0.52 2.78
C THR A 72 7.94 0.72 2.77
N PRO A 73 7.52 1.27 1.61
CA PRO A 73 6.58 2.40 1.57
C PRO A 73 5.23 2.17 2.25
N THR A 74 4.84 0.92 2.49
CA THR A 74 3.64 0.61 3.29
C THR A 74 3.66 1.25 4.68
N PHE A 75 4.85 1.50 5.24
CA PHE A 75 4.99 2.25 6.49
C PHE A 75 4.55 3.71 6.34
N PHE A 76 4.99 4.41 5.28
CA PHE A 76 4.57 5.79 5.00
C PHE A 76 3.09 5.87 4.68
N MET A 77 2.57 4.90 3.93
CA MET A 77 1.13 4.76 3.67
C MET A 77 0.33 4.60 4.96
N ALA A 78 0.81 3.77 5.89
CA ALA A 78 0.15 3.57 7.16
C ALA A 78 0.19 4.84 8.04
N LEU A 79 1.29 5.60 8.00
CA LEU A 79 1.37 6.91 8.65
C LEU A 79 0.34 7.91 8.09
N MET A 80 0.15 7.95 6.76
CA MET A 80 -0.87 8.79 6.13
C MET A 80 -2.28 8.44 6.64
N ILE A 81 -2.60 7.14 6.77
CA ILE A 81 -3.90 6.70 7.30
C ILE A 81 -4.02 7.01 8.80
N LEU A 82 -3.00 6.69 9.61
CA LEU A 82 -3.00 6.94 11.05
C LEU A 82 -3.10 8.44 11.38
N ALA A 83 -2.58 9.32 10.53
CA ALA A 83 -2.77 10.76 10.69
C ALA A 83 -4.27 11.13 10.74
N THR A 84 -5.13 10.44 9.98
CA THR A 84 -6.59 10.70 10.00
C THR A 84 -7.23 10.35 11.34
N TYR A 85 -6.63 9.47 12.16
CA TYR A 85 -7.13 9.12 13.49
C TYR A 85 -6.87 10.24 14.50
N LEU A 86 -5.83 11.04 14.26
CA LEU A 86 -5.43 12.14 15.13
C LEU A 86 -6.17 13.45 14.83
N LEU A 87 -6.92 13.52 13.72
CA LEU A 87 -7.62 14.74 13.31
C LEU A 87 -8.58 15.27 14.37
N ASN A 88 -9.33 14.39 15.04
CA ASN A 88 -10.29 14.78 16.07
C ASN A 88 -9.66 15.10 17.44
N ILE A 89 -8.35 14.90 17.58
CA ILE A 89 -7.62 15.07 18.86
C ILE A 89 -6.63 16.23 18.74
N ILE A 90 -5.75 16.21 17.73
CA ILE A 90 -4.69 17.20 17.50
C ILE A 90 -4.54 17.47 15.98
N PRO A 91 -5.43 18.29 15.37
CA PRO A 91 -5.47 18.51 13.92
C PRO A 91 -4.16 19.01 13.30
N ASN A 92 -3.44 19.89 14.00
CA ASN A 92 -2.18 20.47 13.52
C ASN A 92 -1.05 19.43 13.45
N LEU A 93 -0.99 18.53 14.44
CA LEU A 93 -0.03 17.44 14.45
C LEU A 93 -0.39 16.40 13.40
N ALA A 94 -1.68 16.05 13.28
CA ALA A 94 -2.18 15.16 12.24
C ALA A 94 -1.77 15.62 10.84
N SER A 95 -2.00 16.90 10.54
CA SER A 95 -1.65 17.51 9.25
C SER A 95 -0.14 17.46 9.00
N SER A 96 0.66 17.81 10.00
CA SER A 96 2.13 17.73 9.92
C SER A 96 2.63 16.30 9.62
N ILE A 97 2.07 15.29 10.30
CA ILE A 97 2.42 13.88 10.07
C ILE A 97 2.03 13.46 8.65
N TRP A 98 0.86 13.87 8.17
CA TRP A 98 0.37 13.52 6.84
C TRP A 98 1.27 14.07 5.73
N TYR A 99 1.60 15.38 5.76
CA TYR A 99 2.51 15.98 4.78
C TYR A 99 3.92 15.36 4.86
N PHE A 100 4.41 15.13 6.08
CA PHE A 100 5.71 14.49 6.28
C PHE A 100 5.75 13.08 5.68
N ALA A 101 4.71 12.28 5.86
CA ALA A 101 4.60 10.94 5.28
C ALA A 101 4.57 10.98 3.74
N ILE A 102 3.86 11.95 3.14
CA ILE A 102 3.86 12.15 1.68
C ILE A 102 5.26 12.48 1.17
N ILE A 103 5.96 13.42 1.81
CA ILE A 103 7.33 13.81 1.43
C ILE A 103 8.28 12.61 1.52
N LEU A 104 8.22 11.85 2.62
CA LEU A 104 9.03 10.64 2.78
C LEU A 104 8.75 9.61 1.68
N HIS A 105 7.49 9.41 1.32
CA HIS A 105 7.11 8.49 0.25
C HIS A 105 7.65 8.97 -1.11
N ILE A 106 7.55 10.26 -1.42
CA ILE A 106 8.10 10.84 -2.67
C ILE A 106 9.63 10.67 -2.72
N VAL A 107 10.34 10.99 -1.64
CA VAL A 107 11.80 10.77 -1.55
C VAL A 107 12.13 9.30 -1.77
N TRP A 108 11.31 8.39 -1.23
CA TRP A 108 11.49 6.96 -1.42
C TRP A 108 11.27 6.52 -2.87
N ILE A 109 10.26 7.08 -3.57
CA ILE A 109 10.03 6.82 -5.01
C ILE A 109 11.28 7.21 -5.81
N ILE A 110 11.85 8.39 -5.55
CA ILE A 110 13.05 8.88 -6.26
C ILE A 110 14.23 7.92 -6.01
N TRP A 111 14.50 7.60 -4.75
CA TRP A 111 15.60 6.68 -4.38
C TRP A 111 15.41 5.29 -5.00
N PHE A 112 14.18 4.75 -4.98
CA PHE A 112 13.85 3.45 -5.54
C PHE A 112 14.02 3.44 -7.07
N THR A 113 13.61 4.53 -7.74
CA THR A 113 13.75 4.70 -9.19
C THR A 113 15.23 4.69 -9.58
N ILE A 114 16.07 5.46 -8.88
CA ILE A 114 17.51 5.51 -9.15
C ILE A 114 18.17 4.15 -8.90
N SER A 115 17.77 3.46 -7.83
CA SER A 115 18.41 2.20 -7.43
C SER A 115 18.04 1.02 -8.33
N PHE A 116 16.76 0.90 -8.72
CA PHE A 116 16.22 -0.31 -9.36
C PHE A 116 15.69 -0.10 -10.78
N ILE A 117 15.23 1.10 -11.14
CA ILE A 117 14.71 1.37 -12.50
C ILE A 117 15.83 1.78 -13.44
N PHE A 118 16.78 2.63 -13.01
CA PHE A 118 17.92 2.95 -13.88
C PHE A 118 18.89 1.79 -14.08
N ASN A 119 18.97 0.86 -13.12
CA ASN A 119 19.68 -0.41 -13.27
C ASN A 119 18.72 -1.56 -13.67
N PHE A 120 17.86 -1.30 -14.66
CA PHE A 120 16.74 -2.17 -15.00
C PHE A 120 17.20 -3.60 -15.33
N LYS A 121 16.73 -4.56 -14.54
CA LYS A 121 16.78 -5.99 -14.85
C LYS A 121 15.37 -6.52 -14.75
N ILE A 122 14.81 -7.02 -15.85
CA ILE A 122 13.44 -7.53 -15.88
C ILE A 122 13.23 -8.61 -14.80
N GLN A 123 14.28 -9.37 -14.46
CA GLN A 123 14.26 -10.39 -13.42
C GLN A 123 14.02 -9.85 -12.00
N GLN A 124 14.33 -8.57 -11.77
CA GLN A 124 14.18 -7.91 -10.48
C GLN A 124 12.87 -7.12 -10.35
N VAL A 125 12.05 -7.11 -11.40
CA VAL A 125 10.71 -6.52 -11.37
C VAL A 125 9.76 -7.49 -10.66
N PHE A 126 9.05 -6.97 -9.66
CA PHE A 126 8.06 -7.72 -8.87
C PHE A 126 6.76 -6.93 -8.81
N ALA A 127 5.64 -7.60 -8.53
CA ALA A 127 4.35 -6.96 -8.33
C ALA A 127 4.36 -5.95 -7.16
N SER A 128 5.27 -6.11 -6.20
CA SER A 128 5.48 -5.15 -5.12
C SER A 128 5.92 -3.76 -5.59
N TYR A 129 6.41 -3.60 -6.83
CA TYR A 129 6.73 -2.28 -7.38
C TYR A 129 5.50 -1.37 -7.44
N PHE A 130 4.29 -1.94 -7.60
CA PHE A 130 3.07 -1.14 -7.54
C PHE A 130 2.90 -0.42 -6.20
N ILE A 131 3.37 -0.99 -5.09
CA ILE A 131 3.29 -0.36 -3.76
C ILE A 131 4.10 0.94 -3.74
N VAL A 132 5.26 0.98 -4.40
CA VAL A 132 6.13 2.17 -4.41
C VAL A 132 5.42 3.33 -5.11
N TYR A 133 4.92 3.11 -6.32
CA TYR A 133 4.39 4.18 -7.16
C TYR A 133 2.90 4.44 -6.93
N VAL A 134 2.08 3.39 -6.99
CA VAL A 134 0.62 3.50 -6.83
C VAL A 134 0.24 3.66 -5.36
N GLY A 135 1.07 3.20 -4.42
CA GLY A 135 0.80 3.36 -2.99
C GLY A 135 0.70 4.81 -2.53
N LEU A 136 1.30 5.76 -3.26
CA LEU A 136 1.18 7.20 -2.97
C LEU A 136 -0.28 7.68 -3.05
N VAL A 137 -1.14 6.99 -3.80
CA VAL A 137 -2.58 7.29 -3.94
C VAL A 137 -3.34 7.19 -2.61
N VAL A 138 -2.77 6.56 -1.57
CA VAL A 138 -3.31 6.66 -0.20
C VAL A 138 -3.43 8.13 0.26
N ALA A 139 -2.54 9.00 -0.20
CA ALA A 139 -2.67 10.43 0.02
C ALA A 139 -3.95 10.99 -0.64
N SER A 140 -4.29 10.56 -1.85
CA SER A 140 -5.56 10.94 -2.51
C SER A 140 -6.79 10.44 -1.76
N VAL A 141 -6.73 9.24 -1.17
CA VAL A 141 -7.83 8.70 -0.34
C VAL A 141 -8.04 9.56 0.91
N THR A 142 -6.95 10.05 1.52
CA THR A 142 -6.97 10.76 2.80
C THR A 142 -7.02 12.29 2.66
N ALA A 143 -6.74 12.83 1.46
CA ALA A 143 -6.71 14.26 1.16
C ALA A 143 -7.97 15.05 1.56
N PRO A 144 -9.20 14.52 1.42
CA PRO A 144 -10.41 15.23 1.87
C PRO A 144 -10.37 15.52 3.38
N ALA A 145 -9.85 14.59 4.19
CA ALA A 145 -9.77 14.75 5.64
C ALA A 145 -8.82 15.88 6.07
N PHE A 146 -7.88 16.26 5.20
CA PHE A 146 -6.94 17.37 5.41
C PHE A 146 -7.28 18.61 4.56
N ASN A 147 -8.48 18.66 3.97
CA ASN A 147 -8.96 19.76 3.14
C ASN A 147 -8.03 20.14 1.96
N ASN A 148 -7.29 19.17 1.41
CA ASN A 148 -6.35 19.42 0.31
C ASN A 148 -6.65 18.55 -0.92
N LEU A 149 -7.84 18.74 -1.50
CA LEU A 149 -8.31 17.98 -2.67
C LEU A 149 -7.41 18.17 -3.89
N LYS A 150 -6.87 19.38 -4.12
CA LYS A 150 -5.97 19.64 -5.27
C LYS A 150 -4.72 18.76 -5.23
N LEU A 151 -4.10 18.63 -4.06
CA LEU A 151 -2.97 17.73 -3.87
C LEU A 151 -3.39 16.27 -4.08
N GLY A 152 -4.54 15.86 -3.52
CA GLY A 152 -5.09 14.52 -3.71
C GLY A 152 -5.33 14.16 -5.18
N GLN A 153 -5.90 15.08 -5.96
CA GLN A 153 -6.14 14.91 -7.40
C GLN A 153 -4.82 14.81 -8.20
N GLY A 154 -3.85 15.67 -7.90
CA GLY A 154 -2.52 15.61 -8.54
C GLY A 154 -1.82 14.27 -8.27
N ILE A 155 -1.86 13.79 -7.03
CA ILE A 155 -1.30 12.50 -6.65
C ILE A 155 -2.06 11.34 -7.33
N PHE A 156 -3.39 11.44 -7.46
CA PHE A 156 -4.18 10.43 -8.14
C PHE A 156 -3.73 10.27 -9.60
N TYR A 157 -3.59 11.37 -10.34
CA TYR A 157 -3.13 11.31 -11.74
C TYR A 157 -1.73 10.71 -11.86
N PHE A 158 -0.81 11.08 -10.96
CA PHE A 158 0.51 10.46 -10.90
C PHE A 158 0.42 8.94 -10.68
N GLY A 159 -0.32 8.50 -9.66
CA GLY A 159 -0.45 7.08 -9.34
C GLY A 159 -1.16 6.29 -10.43
N PHE A 160 -2.19 6.86 -11.06
CA PHE A 160 -2.90 6.25 -12.17
C PHE A 160 -2.01 6.12 -13.42
N ALA A 161 -1.25 7.17 -13.79
CA ALA A 161 -0.30 7.11 -14.88
C ALA A 161 0.80 6.05 -14.61
N ALA A 162 1.36 6.03 -13.40
CA ALA A 162 2.35 5.05 -13.00
C ALA A 162 1.78 3.62 -13.03
N TYR A 163 0.52 3.43 -12.62
CA TYR A 163 -0.17 2.14 -12.72
C TYR A 163 -0.26 1.66 -14.17
N LEU A 164 -0.71 2.51 -15.10
CA LEU A 164 -0.83 2.16 -16.52
C LEU A 164 0.51 1.81 -17.16
N VAL A 165 1.60 2.47 -16.76
CA VAL A 165 2.95 2.17 -17.25
C VAL A 165 3.50 0.88 -16.66
N LEU A 166 3.35 0.67 -15.35
CA LEU A 166 3.90 -0.51 -14.67
C LEU A 166 3.12 -1.79 -14.99
N LEU A 167 1.81 -1.69 -15.21
CA LEU A 167 0.93 -2.84 -15.45
C LEU A 167 1.45 -3.77 -16.56
N PRO A 168 1.69 -3.30 -17.80
CA PRO A 168 2.20 -4.19 -18.87
C PRO A 168 3.58 -4.77 -18.53
N VAL A 169 4.46 -4.00 -17.89
CA VAL A 169 5.82 -4.45 -17.53
C VAL A 169 5.79 -5.58 -16.50
N VAL A 170 4.98 -5.44 -15.45
CA VAL A 170 4.87 -6.44 -14.39
C VAL A 170 4.12 -7.68 -14.89
N ILE A 171 3.05 -7.53 -15.70
CA ILE A 171 2.38 -8.67 -16.33
C ILE A 171 3.36 -9.41 -17.25
N TYR A 172 4.14 -8.69 -18.06
CA TYR A 172 5.19 -9.28 -18.90
C TYR A 172 6.15 -10.18 -18.10
N ARG A 173 6.67 -9.63 -17.00
CA ARG A 173 7.55 -10.36 -16.09
C ARG A 173 6.90 -11.60 -15.50
N VAL A 174 5.67 -11.49 -14.99
CA VAL A 174 5.01 -12.56 -14.24
C VAL A 174 4.57 -13.70 -15.16
N PHE A 175 3.99 -13.39 -16.32
CA PHE A 175 3.35 -14.39 -17.18
C PHE A 175 4.23 -14.89 -18.33
N TRP A 176 5.21 -14.11 -18.81
CA TRP A 176 6.07 -14.55 -19.93
C TRP A 176 7.47 -14.94 -19.50
N VAL A 177 8.14 -14.17 -18.64
CA VAL A 177 9.51 -14.50 -18.21
C VAL A 177 9.53 -15.71 -17.25
N LYS A 178 8.46 -15.90 -16.45
CA LYS A 178 8.19 -17.10 -15.62
C LYS A 178 9.36 -17.60 -14.76
N ASP A 179 10.12 -16.69 -14.18
CA ASP A 179 11.27 -16.99 -13.30
C ASP A 179 11.09 -16.33 -11.92
N ILE A 180 9.94 -16.58 -11.30
CA ILE A 180 9.61 -16.12 -9.96
C ILE A 180 9.82 -17.30 -9.01
N LYS A 181 10.79 -17.18 -8.10
CA LYS A 181 11.05 -18.18 -7.06
C LYS A 181 9.84 -18.32 -6.13
N ASP A 182 9.62 -19.52 -5.60
CA ASP A 182 8.50 -19.86 -4.71
C ASP A 182 8.27 -18.86 -3.56
N PRO A 183 9.29 -18.34 -2.84
CA PRO A 183 9.06 -17.36 -1.78
C PRO A 183 8.51 -16.01 -2.26
N ALA A 184 8.67 -15.67 -3.54
CA ALA A 184 8.17 -14.43 -4.13
C ALA A 184 6.81 -14.62 -4.81
N LEU A 185 6.35 -15.86 -5.01
CA LEU A 185 5.08 -16.17 -5.65
C LEU A 185 3.87 -15.48 -4.95
N PRO A 186 3.78 -15.45 -3.60
CA PRO A 186 2.71 -14.74 -2.87
C PRO A 186 2.56 -13.26 -3.21
N THR A 187 3.60 -12.61 -3.74
CA THR A 187 3.55 -11.18 -4.10
C THR A 187 2.65 -10.90 -5.31
N ILE A 188 2.28 -11.92 -6.09
CA ILE A 188 1.33 -11.77 -7.21
C ILE A 188 -0.03 -11.25 -6.72
N THR A 189 -0.42 -11.50 -5.47
CA THR A 189 -1.69 -10.98 -4.93
C THR A 189 -1.75 -9.46 -4.96
N ILE A 190 -0.60 -8.78 -4.97
CA ILE A 190 -0.50 -7.32 -5.04
C ILE A 190 -1.18 -6.76 -6.30
N PHE A 191 -1.31 -7.52 -7.41
CA PHE A 191 -2.02 -7.06 -8.61
C PHE A 191 -3.46 -6.59 -8.36
N THR A 192 -4.10 -7.12 -7.32
CA THR A 192 -5.49 -6.75 -6.97
C THR A 192 -5.61 -5.36 -6.33
N ALA A 193 -4.54 -4.83 -5.72
CA ALA A 193 -4.63 -3.62 -4.92
C ALA A 193 -4.56 -2.29 -5.70
N PRO A 194 -3.74 -2.12 -6.76
CA PRO A 194 -3.52 -0.84 -7.45
C PRO A 194 -4.79 -0.22 -8.04
N ALA A 195 -5.59 -1.01 -8.78
CA ALA A 195 -6.81 -0.53 -9.39
C ALA A 195 -7.84 -0.10 -8.33
N GLY A 196 -8.03 -0.91 -7.29
CA GLY A 196 -8.93 -0.59 -6.18
C GLY A 196 -8.48 0.64 -5.38
N LEU A 197 -7.17 0.81 -5.17
CA LEU A 197 -6.62 1.98 -4.51
C LEU A 197 -6.79 3.25 -5.36
N CYS A 198 -6.56 3.17 -6.68
CA CYS A 198 -6.86 4.25 -7.62
C CYS A 198 -8.35 4.61 -7.60
N LEU A 199 -9.23 3.62 -7.62
CA LEU A 199 -10.67 3.85 -7.52
C LEU A 199 -11.05 4.56 -6.22
N ALA A 200 -10.53 4.10 -5.08
CA ALA A 200 -10.74 4.75 -3.78
C ALA A 200 -10.24 6.20 -3.80
N GLY A 201 -9.03 6.43 -4.31
CA GLY A 201 -8.44 7.77 -4.42
C GLY A 201 -9.28 8.70 -5.30
N TYR A 202 -9.80 8.19 -6.42
CA TYR A 202 -10.68 8.94 -7.32
C TYR A 202 -12.00 9.30 -6.63
N LEU A 203 -12.67 8.31 -6.02
CA LEU A 203 -13.95 8.52 -5.35
C LEU A 203 -13.86 9.46 -4.16
N SER A 204 -12.72 9.51 -3.47
CA SER A 204 -12.48 10.41 -2.34
C SER A 204 -12.08 11.82 -2.77
N SER A 205 -11.18 11.98 -3.75
CA SER A 205 -10.60 13.30 -4.10
C SER A 205 -11.37 14.10 -5.15
N PHE A 206 -12.31 13.49 -5.89
CA PHE A 206 -13.04 14.14 -6.97
C PHE A 206 -14.52 14.32 -6.62
N SER A 207 -14.96 15.57 -6.52
CA SER A 207 -16.37 15.92 -6.23
C SER A 207 -17.29 15.57 -7.40
N GLU A 208 -16.87 15.89 -8.63
CA GLU A 208 -17.57 15.51 -9.85
C GLU A 208 -16.99 14.20 -10.41
N LYS A 209 -17.82 13.15 -10.41
CA LYS A 209 -17.39 11.80 -10.78
C LYS A 209 -17.69 11.54 -12.26
N ASN A 210 -16.64 11.27 -13.03
CA ASN A 210 -16.78 10.80 -14.40
C ASN A 210 -17.10 9.29 -14.38
N ILE A 211 -18.30 8.93 -14.85
CA ILE A 211 -18.80 7.55 -14.90
C ILE A 211 -17.85 6.64 -15.69
N MET A 212 -17.22 7.13 -16.76
CA MET A 212 -16.27 6.36 -17.56
C MET A 212 -15.02 6.01 -16.77
N MET A 213 -14.48 6.94 -15.98
CA MET A 213 -13.31 6.69 -15.14
C MET A 213 -13.63 5.68 -14.02
N VAL A 214 -14.78 5.85 -13.37
CA VAL A 214 -15.26 4.90 -12.35
C VAL A 214 -15.43 3.51 -12.96
N GLY A 215 -16.13 3.40 -14.09
CA GLY A 215 -16.35 2.14 -14.79
C GLY A 215 -15.05 1.45 -15.22
N LEU A 216 -14.08 2.21 -15.74
CA LEU A 216 -12.75 1.71 -16.09
C LEU A 216 -12.02 1.14 -14.86
N LEU A 217 -11.94 1.92 -13.78
CA LEU A 217 -11.23 1.51 -12.57
C LEU A 217 -11.89 0.31 -11.89
N THR A 218 -13.22 0.29 -11.78
CA THR A 218 -13.98 -0.86 -11.25
C THR A 218 -13.77 -2.11 -12.12
N SER A 219 -13.81 -1.99 -13.44
CA SER A 219 -13.56 -3.11 -14.34
C SER A 219 -12.15 -3.68 -14.17
N LEU A 220 -11.15 -2.79 -14.03
CA LEU A 220 -9.76 -3.19 -13.79
C LEU A 220 -9.60 -3.88 -12.42
N THR A 221 -10.22 -3.36 -11.36
CA THR A 221 -10.20 -3.99 -10.03
C THR A 221 -10.78 -5.40 -10.09
N LEU A 222 -11.95 -5.55 -10.70
CA LEU A 222 -12.63 -6.84 -10.82
C LEU A 222 -11.81 -7.84 -11.66
N ALA A 223 -11.25 -7.40 -12.79
CA ALA A 223 -10.41 -8.23 -13.64
C ALA A 223 -9.17 -8.74 -12.89
N MET A 224 -8.49 -7.88 -12.14
CA MET A 224 -7.31 -8.27 -11.36
C MET A 224 -7.70 -9.20 -10.20
N LEU A 225 -8.82 -8.95 -9.53
CA LEU A 225 -9.32 -9.80 -8.46
C LEU A 225 -9.64 -11.21 -8.95
N ILE A 226 -10.35 -11.34 -10.08
CA ILE A 226 -10.66 -12.62 -10.71
C ILE A 226 -9.36 -13.34 -11.10
N GLY A 227 -8.44 -12.64 -11.77
CA GLY A 227 -7.16 -13.21 -12.20
C GLY A 227 -6.32 -13.77 -11.04
N VAL A 228 -6.21 -13.03 -9.94
CA VAL A 228 -5.49 -13.50 -8.74
C VAL A 228 -6.23 -14.64 -8.04
N THR A 229 -7.56 -14.59 -7.97
CA THR A 229 -8.37 -15.67 -7.37
C THR A 229 -8.19 -16.99 -8.12
N ILE A 230 -8.13 -16.96 -9.45
CA ILE A 230 -7.84 -18.14 -10.27
C ILE A 230 -6.41 -18.66 -10.02
N TYR A 231 -5.45 -17.76 -9.76
CA TYR A 231 -4.05 -18.13 -9.52
C TYR A 231 -3.77 -18.57 -8.07
N LEU A 232 -4.67 -18.25 -7.13
CA LEU A 232 -4.55 -18.54 -5.69
C LEU A 232 -4.20 -20.00 -5.36
N PRO A 233 -4.83 -21.04 -5.96
CA PRO A 233 -4.50 -22.43 -5.62
C PRO A 233 -3.05 -22.78 -5.91
N LYS A 234 -2.43 -22.17 -6.93
CA LYS A 234 -1.02 -22.36 -7.26
C LYS A 234 -0.11 -21.69 -6.22
N MET A 235 -0.54 -20.56 -5.67
CA MET A 235 0.19 -19.83 -4.63
C MET A 235 0.15 -20.52 -3.27
N LEU A 236 -0.92 -21.24 -2.95
CA LEU A 236 -1.04 -21.99 -1.70
C LEU A 236 -0.20 -23.28 -1.69
N LYS A 237 0.19 -23.80 -2.86
CA LYS A 237 0.97 -25.05 -2.99
C LYS A 237 2.45 -24.92 -2.61
N VAL A 238 3.00 -23.70 -2.55
CA VAL A 238 4.44 -23.47 -2.31
C VAL A 238 4.84 -23.43 -0.82
N GLY A 239 3.92 -23.64 0.11
CA GLY A 239 4.18 -23.55 1.56
C GLY A 239 4.12 -22.12 2.11
N PHE A 240 4.16 -21.96 3.44
CA PHE A 240 3.99 -20.66 4.09
C PHE A 240 5.28 -19.83 4.11
N TYR A 241 5.22 -18.62 3.56
CA TYR A 241 6.32 -17.65 3.55
C TYR A 241 5.89 -16.31 4.16
N PRO A 242 6.80 -15.50 4.73
CA PRO A 242 6.47 -14.15 5.20
C PRO A 242 5.85 -13.22 4.13
N SER A 243 6.10 -13.51 2.85
CA SER A 243 5.49 -12.81 1.70
C SER A 243 3.98 -13.01 1.59
N PHE A 244 3.39 -13.97 2.31
CA PHE A 244 1.93 -14.10 2.44
C PHE A 244 1.28 -12.89 3.12
N SER A 245 2.05 -12.04 3.83
CA SER A 245 1.57 -10.73 4.25
C SER A 245 1.06 -9.88 3.08
N ALA A 246 1.50 -10.13 1.84
CA ALA A 246 0.98 -9.48 0.64
C ALA A 246 -0.50 -9.79 0.37
N PHE A 247 -1.08 -10.84 0.96
CA PHE A 247 -2.52 -11.12 0.86
C PHE A 247 -3.37 -10.11 1.63
N THR A 248 -2.87 -9.48 2.69
CA THR A 248 -3.71 -8.63 3.55
C THR A 248 -4.04 -7.29 2.90
N PHE A 249 -3.12 -6.73 2.10
CA PHE A 249 -3.27 -5.42 1.47
C PHE A 249 -4.41 -5.34 0.41
N PRO A 250 -4.54 -6.31 -0.50
CA PRO A 250 -5.69 -6.52 -1.39
C PRO A 250 -7.07 -6.46 -0.75
N TYR A 251 -7.30 -7.21 0.32
CA TYR A 251 -8.63 -7.36 0.90
C TYR A 251 -9.12 -6.07 1.56
N VAL A 252 -8.21 -5.28 2.13
CA VAL A 252 -8.54 -3.96 2.68
C VAL A 252 -8.80 -2.97 1.54
N CYS A 253 -8.00 -3.00 0.47
CA CYS A 253 -8.14 -2.06 -0.64
C CYS A 253 -9.41 -2.30 -1.48
N ASN A 254 -9.77 -3.56 -1.76
CA ASN A 254 -10.95 -3.88 -2.57
C ASN A 254 -12.26 -3.56 -1.85
N ARG A 255 -12.30 -3.55 -0.52
CA ARG A 255 -13.52 -3.16 0.21
C ARG A 255 -13.78 -1.64 0.18
N PHE A 256 -12.81 -0.81 -0.21
CA PHE A 256 -13.09 0.61 -0.51
C PHE A 256 -14.09 0.78 -1.68
N GLU A 257 -14.30 -0.24 -2.53
CA GLU A 257 -15.39 -0.24 -3.53
C GLU A 257 -16.79 -0.16 -2.91
N ASN A 258 -16.95 -0.58 -1.66
CA ASN A 258 -18.21 -0.45 -0.92
C ASN A 258 -18.26 0.85 -0.09
N GLY A 259 -17.32 1.78 -0.31
CA GLY A 259 -17.24 3.07 0.36
C GLY A 259 -18.38 4.04 0.05
N CYS A 260 -19.43 3.60 -0.65
CA CYS A 260 -20.66 4.38 -0.82
C CYS A 260 -21.40 4.58 0.52
N GLU A 261 -21.19 3.73 1.53
CA GLU A 261 -21.80 3.90 2.87
C GLU A 261 -20.87 4.56 3.90
N ILE A 262 -19.56 4.66 3.65
CA ILE A 262 -18.58 5.18 4.63
C ILE A 262 -18.30 6.68 4.44
N LEU A 263 -18.76 7.26 3.33
CA LEU A 263 -18.66 8.70 3.05
C LEU A 263 -19.95 9.49 3.32
N GLY A 264 -20.98 8.87 3.89
CA GLY A 264 -22.19 9.58 4.33
C GLY A 264 -22.92 10.31 3.20
N CYS A 265 -23.33 9.57 2.17
CA CYS A 265 -24.57 9.91 1.47
C CYS A 265 -25.75 9.46 2.34
#